data_AF-A0A2V7FQ46-F1
#
_entry.id   AF-A0A2V7FQ46-F1
#
_cell.length_a   1.000
_cell.length_b   1.000
_cell.length_c   1.000
_cell.angle_alpha   90.00
_cell.angle_beta   90.00
_cell.angle_gamma   90.00
#
_symmetry.space_group_name_H-M   'P 1'
#
loop_
_entity.id
_entity.type
_entity.pdbx_description
1 polymer ?
#
loop_
_entity_poly.entity_id
_entity_poly.type
_entity_poly.pdbx_seq_one_letter_code
_entity_poly.pdbx_strand_id
1 'polypeptide(L)' 'DDKVVCFFQSAQKFKTRYATLGFSDAAKLDEGALWPTAFALKALTAAEEAKVGALVTKAVS' A
#
# COMPACT_ATOMS: atom_id res chain seq x y z
N ASP A 1 3.83 -6.25 -18.61
CA ASP A 1 3.47 -6.89 -17.33
C ASP A 1 2.42 -6.04 -16.67
N ASP A 2 1.14 -6.32 -16.95
CA ASP A 2 -0.04 -5.55 -16.53
C ASP A 2 -0.44 -5.82 -15.07
N LYS A 3 0.55 -6.05 -14.20
CA LYS A 3 0.29 -6.42 -12.81
C LYS A 3 0.24 -5.19 -11.93
N VAL A 4 -0.91 -4.98 -11.31
CA VAL A 4 -1.12 -3.92 -10.32
C VAL A 4 -0.26 -4.21 -9.10
N VAL A 5 0.83 -3.47 -8.89
CA VAL A 5 1.74 -3.62 -7.74
C VAL A 5 1.21 -3.00 -6.45
N CYS A 6 0.42 -1.93 -6.55
CA CYS A 6 -0.16 -1.20 -5.43
C CYS A 6 -1.59 -0.78 -5.77
N PHE A 7 -2.50 -0.87 -4.80
CA PHE A 7 -3.90 -0.48 -4.94
C PHE A 7 -4.39 0.33 -3.75
N PHE A 8 -5.38 1.18 -4.01
CA PHE A 8 -6.03 1.99 -2.98
C PHE A 8 -7.50 1.63 -2.87
N GLN A 9 -7.92 1.29 -1.65
CA GLN A 9 -9.28 0.94 -1.30
C GLN A 9 -9.87 2.07 -0.45
N SER A 10 -10.78 2.86 -1.04
CA SER A 10 -11.34 4.01 -0.33
C SER A 10 -12.35 3.58 0.74
N ALA A 11 -12.22 4.15 1.94
CA ALA A 11 -13.10 3.82 3.06
C ALA A 11 -14.59 4.09 2.76
N GLN A 12 -14.83 5.19 2.03
CA GLN A 12 -16.17 5.64 1.67
C GLN A 12 -16.89 4.67 0.72
N LYS A 13 -16.18 4.12 -0.27
CA LYS A 13 -16.76 3.17 -1.23
C LYS A 13 -17.02 1.81 -0.58
N PHE A 14 -16.10 1.36 0.26
CA PHE A 14 -16.14 0.02 0.85
C PHE A 14 -16.79 -0.03 2.23
N LYS A 15 -17.29 1.11 2.73
CA LYS A 15 -17.92 1.26 4.06
C LYS A 15 -17.03 0.73 5.20
N THR A 16 -15.73 0.91 5.06
CA THR A 16 -14.74 0.52 6.06
C THR A 16 -14.37 1.69 6.96
N ARG A 17 -13.82 1.38 8.14
CA ARG A 17 -13.42 2.41 9.12
C ARG A 17 -12.26 3.29 8.63
N TYR A 18 -11.40 2.74 7.80
CA TYR A 18 -10.21 3.41 7.25
C TYR A 18 -10.08 3.08 5.76
N ALA A 19 -9.35 3.91 5.03
CA ALA A 19 -8.95 3.55 3.68
C ALA A 19 -7.79 2.56 3.77
N THR A 20 -7.63 1.70 2.78
CA THR A 20 -6.57 0.69 2.77
C THR A 20 -5.66 0.95 1.59
N LEU A 21 -4.36 1.06 1.84
CA LEU A 21 -3.34 1.02 0.80
C LEU A 21 -2.71 -0.38 0.83
N GLY A 22 -2.87 -1.14 -0.25
CA GLY A 22 -2.39 -2.51 -0.34
C GLY A 22 -1.41 -2.74 -1.49
N PHE A 23 -0.61 -3.79 -1.35
CA PHE A 23 0.37 -4.26 -2.32
C PHE A 23 0.01 -5.69 -2.74
N SER A 24 0.15 -6.00 -4.02
CA SER A 24 -0.16 -7.34 -4.56
C SER A 24 1.03 -8.28 -4.47
N ASP A 25 0.85 -9.53 -4.92
CA ASP A 25 1.92 -10.52 -5.06
C ASP A 25 3.02 -10.11 -6.06
N ALA A 26 2.74 -9.14 -6.95
CA ALA A 26 3.73 -8.61 -7.86
C ALA A 26 4.67 -7.57 -7.21
N ALA A 27 4.36 -7.13 -5.98
CA ALA A 27 5.19 -6.18 -5.25
C ALA A 27 6.39 -6.88 -4.62
N LYS A 28 7.59 -6.33 -4.86
CA LYS A 28 8.87 -6.81 -4.33
C LYS A 28 9.10 -6.36 -2.88
N LEU A 29 8.13 -6.64 -2.01
CA LEU A 29 8.18 -6.32 -0.58
C LEU A 29 8.50 -7.56 0.29
N ASP A 30 8.84 -8.68 -0.34
CA ASP A 30 9.09 -10.01 0.22
C ASP A 30 10.42 -10.18 0.97
N GLU A 31 10.91 -9.12 1.60
CA GLU A 31 12.12 -9.19 2.42
C GLU A 31 11.85 -9.89 3.77
N GLY A 32 12.11 -11.20 3.82
CA GLY A 32 12.11 -12.00 5.03
C GLY A 32 10.94 -12.99 5.12
N ALA A 33 10.57 -13.40 6.34
CA ALA A 33 9.52 -14.39 6.55
C ALA A 33 8.10 -13.78 6.66
N LEU A 34 8.01 -12.47 6.90
CA LEU A 34 6.75 -11.74 7.04
C LEU A 34 6.97 -10.26 6.75
N TRP A 35 6.06 -9.66 5.98
CA TRP A 35 6.10 -8.22 5.67
C TRP A 35 4.68 -7.65 5.57
N PRO A 36 4.50 -6.36 5.87
CA PRO A 36 3.20 -5.70 5.74
C PRO A 36 2.86 -5.44 4.27
N THR A 37 1.77 -6.04 3.80
CA THR A 37 1.25 -5.84 2.43
C THR A 37 0.05 -4.92 2.38
N ALA A 38 -0.56 -4.56 3.51
CA ALA A 38 -1.71 -3.65 3.56
C ALA A 38 -1.65 -2.72 4.76
N PHE A 39 -1.91 -1.44 4.53
CA PHE A 39 -1.84 -0.37 5.52
C PHE A 39 -3.18 0.35 5.64
N ALA A 40 -3.63 0.54 6.88
CA ALA A 40 -4.81 1.34 7.17
C ALA A 40 -4.46 2.82 7.20
N LEU A 41 -5.04 3.59 6.29
CA LEU A 41 -4.86 5.02 6.13
C LEU A 41 -6.08 5.76 6.69
N LYS A 42 -5.86 6.49 7.78
CA LYS A 42 -6.87 7.37 8.38
C LYS A 42 -6.83 8.78 7.78
N ALA A 43 -5.64 9.27 7.45
CA ALA A 43 -5.39 10.55 6.80
C ALA A 43 -4.11 10.44 5.96
N LEU A 44 -4.05 11.18 4.85
CA LEU A 44 -2.85 11.30 4.01
C LEU A 44 -2.21 12.66 4.29
N THR A 45 -1.27 12.71 5.23
CA THR A 45 -0.42 13.91 5.42
C THR A 45 0.88 13.76 4.64
N ALA A 46 1.69 14.82 4.57
CA ALA A 46 2.99 14.78 3.90
C ALA A 46 3.91 13.65 4.44
N ALA A 47 3.80 13.32 5.74
CA ALA A 47 4.59 12.24 6.34
C ALA A 47 4.13 10.85 5.86
N GLU A 48 2.80 10.63 5.74
CA GLU A 48 2.25 9.39 5.22
C GLU A 48 2.52 9.26 3.71
N GLU A 49 2.41 10.36 2.96
CA GLU A 49 2.71 10.38 1.53
C GLU A 49 4.18 9.99 1.26
N ALA A 50 5.13 10.54 2.03
CA ALA A 50 6.54 10.17 1.93
C ALA A 50 6.79 8.67 2.23
N LYS A 51 6.13 8.11 3.25
CA LYS A 51 6.22 6.68 3.58
C LYS A 51 5.64 5.80 2.48
N VAL A 52 4.48 6.19 1.95
CA VAL A 52 3.82 5.49 0.84
C VAL A 52 4.71 5.51 -0.39
N GLY A 53 5.29 6.67 -0.74
CA GLY A 53 6.24 6.79 -1.83
C GLY A 53 7.43 5.84 -1.70
N ALA A 54 8.05 5.79 -0.51
CA ALA A 54 9.17 4.88 -0.25
C ALA A 54 8.76 3.39 -0.39
N LEU A 55 7.58 3.02 0.10
CA LEU A 55 7.06 1.66 -0.04
C LEU A 55 6.75 1.30 -1.50
N VAL A 56 6.19 2.23 -2.28
CA VAL A 56 5.91 2.02 -3.70
C VAL A 56 7.21 1.88 -4.49
N THR A 57 8.23 2.71 -4.24
CA THR A 57 9.54 2.59 -4.87
C THR A 57 10.17 1.23 -4.59
N LYS A 58 10.09 0.77 -3.34
CA LYS A 58 10.58 -0.56 -2.96
C LYS A 58 9.79 -1.68 -3.64
N ALA A 59 8.46 -1.54 -3.73
CA ALA A 59 7.59 -2.54 -4.35
C ALA A 59 7.88 -2.77 -5.85
N VAL A 60 8.46 -1.79 -6.56
CA VAL A 60 8.78 -1.89 -8.00
C VAL A 60 10.24 -2.19 -8.31
N SER A 61 11.15 -2.07 -7.32
CA SER A 61 12.60 -2.24 -7.50
C SER A 61 13.01 -3.69 -7.50
#